data_AF-A0A959TPF1-F1
#
_entry.id   AF-A0A959TPF1-F1
#
_cell.length_a   1.000
_cell.length_b   1.000
_cell.length_c   1.000
_cell.angle_alpha   90.00
_cell.angle_beta   90.00
_cell.angle_gamma   90.00
#
_symmetry.space_group_name_H-M   'P 1'
#
loop_
_entity.id
_entity.type
_entity.pdbx_description
1 polymer ?
#
loop_
_entity_poly.entity_id
_entity_poly.type
_entity_poly.pdbx_seq_one_letter_code
_entity_poly.pdbx_strand_id
1 'polypeptide(L)'
;MEPGTSDPRWSSIDSLEEKGLYADALRLTDEVLATARSEGDRLTEFRAWMERARFQGYTGVDESVSLDELEARAGDAPEPLRALLHSALGQAWWQRYENERWRVLDRTNTIGDPDDPDTWGQRAYMAKVLGHFQASLEARDTLVELPVHVLDGLLDPAG
;
A
#
# COMPACT_ATOMS: atom_id res chain seq x y z
N MET A 1 5.95 16.74 -26.77
CA MET A 1 5.24 16.51 -25.50
C MET A 1 3.82 16.14 -25.89
N GLU A 2 3.52 14.86 -25.93
CA GLU A 2 2.15 14.37 -26.13
C GLU A 2 1.42 14.49 -24.78
N PRO A 3 0.19 15.01 -24.74
CA PRO A 3 -0.59 15.10 -23.51
C PRO A 3 -0.81 13.69 -22.96
N GLY A 4 -0.50 13.50 -21.67
CA GLY A 4 -0.66 12.23 -20.96
C GLY A 4 -2.06 11.66 -21.20
N THR A 5 -2.13 10.54 -21.89
CA THR A 5 -3.38 9.85 -22.17
C THR A 5 -3.93 9.36 -20.84
N SER A 6 -4.97 10.01 -20.32
CA SER A 6 -5.68 9.54 -19.13
C SER A 6 -6.20 8.13 -19.44
N ASP A 7 -5.71 7.14 -18.70
CA ASP A 7 -6.12 5.76 -18.89
C ASP A 7 -7.62 5.63 -18.55
N PRO A 8 -8.47 5.22 -19.52
CA PRO A 8 -9.93 5.19 -19.36
C PRO A 8 -10.40 4.39 -18.15
N ARG A 9 -9.60 3.40 -17.70
CA ARG A 9 -9.89 2.58 -16.52
C ARG A 9 -10.04 3.42 -15.26
N TRP A 10 -9.25 4.49 -15.14
CA TRP A 10 -9.23 5.35 -13.95
C TRP A 10 -10.23 6.50 -14.03
N SER A 11 -10.55 7.01 -15.22
CA SER A 11 -11.46 8.14 -15.36
C SER A 11 -12.84 7.92 -14.69
N SER A 12 -13.35 6.69 -14.70
CA SER A 12 -14.61 6.37 -14.01
C SER A 12 -14.45 6.28 -12.49
N ILE A 13 -13.33 5.74 -12.02
CA ILE A 13 -12.98 5.64 -10.59
C ILE A 13 -12.80 7.05 -10.03
N ASP A 14 -12.01 7.89 -10.70
CA ASP A 14 -11.73 9.28 -10.32
C ASP A 14 -13.05 10.08 -10.24
N SER A 15 -13.95 9.90 -11.21
CA SER A 15 -15.26 10.58 -11.18
C SER A 15 -16.16 10.14 -10.02
N LEU A 16 -16.05 8.89 -9.57
CA LEU A 16 -16.78 8.40 -8.39
C LEU A 16 -16.16 8.94 -7.11
N GLU A 17 -14.83 9.00 -7.03
CA GLU A 17 -14.09 9.61 -5.91
C GLU A 17 -14.46 11.09 -5.74
N GLU A 18 -14.47 11.87 -6.81
CA GLU A 18 -14.88 13.29 -6.80
C GLU A 18 -16.30 13.50 -6.27
N LYS A 19 -17.18 12.50 -6.44
CA LYS A 19 -18.57 12.52 -5.96
C LYS A 19 -18.72 11.94 -4.55
N GLY A 20 -17.63 11.48 -3.92
CA GLY A 20 -17.66 10.80 -2.62
C GLY A 20 -18.30 9.41 -2.65
N LEU A 21 -18.43 8.79 -3.83
CA LEU A 21 -19.04 7.47 -4.02
C LEU A 21 -17.99 6.37 -3.83
N TYR A 22 -17.35 6.33 -2.66
CA TYR A 22 -16.18 5.49 -2.38
C TYR A 22 -16.47 3.98 -2.47
N ALA A 23 -17.68 3.53 -2.12
CA ALA A 23 -18.05 2.12 -2.27
C ALA A 23 -18.12 1.69 -3.75
N ASP A 24 -18.62 2.56 -4.63
CA ASP A 24 -18.65 2.30 -6.07
C ASP A 24 -17.24 2.39 -6.68
N ALA A 25 -16.43 3.36 -6.24
CA ALA A 25 -15.03 3.49 -6.63
C ALA A 25 -14.22 2.26 -6.23
N LEU A 26 -14.42 1.75 -5.00
CA LEU A 26 -13.82 0.51 -4.51
C LEU A 26 -14.19 -0.68 -5.40
N ARG A 27 -15.48 -0.86 -5.71
CA ARG A 27 -15.94 -1.94 -6.59
C ARG A 27 -15.28 -1.90 -7.98
N LEU A 28 -15.21 -0.72 -8.61
CA LEU A 28 -14.53 -0.59 -9.91
C LEU A 28 -13.01 -0.83 -9.79
N THR A 29 -12.41 -0.43 -8.67
CA THR A 29 -11.00 -0.69 -8.40
C THR A 29 -10.72 -2.19 -8.26
N ASP A 30 -11.61 -2.95 -7.62
CA ASP A 30 -11.52 -4.42 -7.53
C ASP A 30 -11.57 -5.07 -8.93
N GLU A 31 -12.41 -4.56 -9.84
CA GLU A 31 -12.50 -5.04 -11.23
C GLU A 31 -11.20 -4.76 -12.00
N VAL A 32 -10.64 -3.55 -11.85
CA VAL A 32 -9.34 -3.19 -12.44
C VAL A 32 -8.23 -4.06 -11.88
N LEU A 33 -8.22 -4.29 -10.56
CA LEU A 33 -7.25 -5.14 -9.89
C LEU A 33 -7.30 -6.58 -10.41
N ALA A 34 -8.50 -7.16 -10.51
CA ALA A 34 -8.67 -8.51 -11.04
C ALA A 34 -8.17 -8.63 -12.50
N THR A 35 -8.46 -7.62 -13.32
CA THR A 35 -8.01 -7.56 -14.71
C THR A 35 -6.49 -7.48 -14.79
N ALA A 36 -5.87 -6.52 -14.09
CA ALA A 36 -4.43 -6.33 -14.06
C ALA A 36 -3.68 -7.59 -13.61
N ARG A 37 -4.21 -8.30 -12.61
CA ARG A 37 -3.66 -9.59 -12.16
C ARG A 37 -3.69 -10.67 -13.24
N SER A 38 -4.79 -10.75 -13.98
CA SER A 38 -4.95 -11.75 -15.06
C SER A 38 -4.07 -11.45 -16.28
N GLU A 39 -3.84 -10.17 -16.56
CA GLU A 39 -3.01 -9.70 -17.68
C GLU A 39 -1.52 -9.63 -17.32
N GLY A 40 -1.18 -9.73 -16.03
CA GLY A 40 0.19 -9.55 -15.54
C GLY A 40 0.67 -8.09 -15.63
N ASP A 41 -0.26 -7.14 -15.67
CA ASP A 41 0.03 -5.69 -15.66
C ASP A 41 0.36 -5.23 -14.24
N ARG A 42 1.64 -5.38 -13.89
CA ARG A 42 2.16 -5.11 -12.55
C ARG A 42 2.00 -3.66 -12.10
N LEU A 43 2.04 -2.70 -13.02
CA LEU A 43 1.93 -1.27 -12.67
C LEU A 43 0.47 -0.91 -12.36
N THR A 44 -0.46 -1.37 -13.19
CA THR A 44 -1.89 -1.19 -12.93
C THR A 44 -2.29 -1.94 -11.66
N GLU A 45 -1.75 -3.15 -11.44
CA GLU A 45 -1.99 -3.91 -10.24
C GLU A 45 -1.52 -3.15 -8.98
N PHE A 46 -0.29 -2.62 -8.98
CA PHE A 46 0.21 -1.84 -7.85
C PHE A 46 -0.69 -0.64 -7.56
N ARG A 47 -1.03 0.15 -8.59
CA ARG A 47 -1.93 1.30 -8.42
C ARG A 47 -3.28 0.88 -7.85
N ALA A 48 -3.88 -0.19 -8.38
CA ALA A 48 -5.17 -0.67 -7.90
C ALA A 48 -5.13 -1.10 -6.44
N TRP A 49 -4.04 -1.69 -5.97
CA TRP A 49 -3.84 -1.97 -4.55
C TRP A 49 -3.82 -0.72 -3.66
N MET A 50 -3.12 0.35 -4.10
CA MET A 50 -3.06 1.62 -3.35
C MET A 50 -4.43 2.31 -3.28
N GLU A 51 -5.13 2.37 -4.42
CA GLU A 51 -6.48 2.92 -4.55
C GLU A 51 -7.49 2.14 -3.70
N ARG A 52 -7.40 0.81 -3.75
CA ARG A 52 -8.28 -0.08 -2.98
C ARG A 52 -8.14 0.15 -1.48
N ALA A 53 -6.90 0.20 -0.96
CA ALA A 53 -6.64 0.50 0.44
C ALA A 53 -7.18 1.89 0.85
N ARG A 54 -7.02 2.90 -0.01
CA ARG A 54 -7.57 4.25 0.21
C ARG A 54 -9.10 4.23 0.30
N PHE A 55 -9.78 3.60 -0.66
CA PHE A 55 -11.25 3.53 -0.67
C PHE A 55 -11.80 2.67 0.47
N GLN A 56 -11.12 1.59 0.86
CA GLN A 56 -11.46 0.81 2.05
C GLN A 56 -11.51 1.70 3.30
N GLY A 57 -10.50 2.55 3.50
CA GLY A 57 -10.47 3.52 4.59
C GLY A 57 -11.68 4.47 4.60
N TYR A 58 -12.12 4.96 3.44
CA TYR A 58 -13.32 5.80 3.33
C TYR A 58 -14.63 5.06 3.55
N THR A 59 -14.66 3.73 3.35
CA THR A 59 -15.84 2.89 3.60
C THR A 59 -15.92 2.33 5.02
N GLY A 60 -14.95 2.68 5.88
CA GLY A 60 -14.92 2.24 7.29
C GLY A 60 -14.38 0.83 7.49
N VAL A 61 -13.70 0.27 6.48
CA VAL A 61 -12.90 -0.96 6.65
C VAL A 61 -11.71 -0.65 7.55
N ASP A 62 -11.44 -1.53 8.50
CA ASP A 62 -10.30 -1.39 9.41
C ASP A 62 -8.98 -1.44 8.62
N GLU A 63 -8.04 -0.56 8.97
CA GLU A 63 -6.73 -0.48 8.32
C GLU A 63 -5.97 -1.81 8.35
N SER A 64 -6.14 -2.61 9.42
CA SER A 64 -5.53 -3.94 9.54
C SER A 64 -5.91 -4.87 8.39
N VAL A 65 -7.17 -4.80 7.92
CA VAL A 65 -7.64 -5.64 6.80
C VAL A 65 -6.87 -5.29 5.52
N SER A 66 -6.74 -4.01 5.21
CA SER A 66 -6.02 -3.54 4.03
C SER A 66 -4.52 -3.88 4.10
N LEU A 67 -3.92 -3.76 5.29
CA LEU A 67 -2.52 -4.14 5.53
C LEU A 67 -2.31 -5.64 5.33
N ASP A 68 -3.17 -6.49 5.91
CA ASP A 68 -3.09 -7.93 5.78
C ASP A 68 -3.24 -8.40 4.32
N GLU A 69 -4.16 -7.79 3.57
CA GLU A 69 -4.36 -8.07 2.14
C GLU A 69 -3.13 -7.68 1.31
N LEU A 70 -2.52 -6.52 1.59
CA LEU A 70 -1.29 -6.07 0.94
C LEU A 70 -0.10 -6.97 1.28
N GLU A 71 0.03 -7.40 2.54
CA GLU A 71 1.08 -8.33 2.98
C GLU A 71 0.96 -9.70 2.31
N ALA A 72 -0.26 -10.24 2.28
CA ALA A 72 -0.55 -11.49 1.60
C ALA A 72 -0.13 -11.42 0.13
N ARG A 73 -0.46 -10.30 -0.53
CA ARG A 73 -0.08 -10.09 -1.93
C ARG A 73 1.42 -9.91 -2.13
N ALA A 74 2.10 -9.19 -1.24
CA ALA A 74 3.55 -9.02 -1.32
C ALA A 74 4.29 -10.37 -1.21
N GLY A 75 3.74 -11.32 -0.45
CA GLY A 75 4.30 -12.66 -0.26
C GLY A 75 4.38 -13.53 -1.53
N ASP A 76 3.50 -13.30 -2.52
CA ASP A 76 3.45 -14.09 -3.76
C ASP A 76 3.61 -13.26 -5.04
N ALA A 77 3.94 -11.97 -4.92
CA ALA A 77 4.14 -11.09 -6.05
C ALA A 77 5.43 -11.38 -6.84
N PRO A 78 5.37 -11.33 -8.19
CA PRO A 78 6.58 -11.30 -8.99
C PRO A 78 7.25 -9.91 -8.91
N GLU A 79 8.54 -9.85 -9.22
CA GLU A 79 9.20 -8.56 -9.40
C GLU A 79 8.71 -7.84 -10.67
N PRO A 80 8.68 -6.50 -10.68
CA PRO A 80 9.03 -5.60 -9.57
C PRO A 80 7.87 -5.27 -8.62
N LEU A 81 6.69 -5.88 -8.79
CA LEU A 81 5.51 -5.60 -7.97
C LEU A 81 5.77 -5.92 -6.49
N ARG A 82 6.45 -7.03 -6.21
CA ARG A 82 6.83 -7.42 -4.84
C ARG A 82 7.57 -6.30 -4.13
N ALA A 83 8.61 -5.76 -4.76
CA ALA A 83 9.39 -4.68 -4.18
C ALA A 83 8.55 -3.40 -3.96
N LEU A 84 7.69 -3.04 -4.91
CA LEU A 84 6.79 -1.88 -4.77
C LEU A 84 5.81 -2.05 -3.60
N LEU A 85 5.18 -3.22 -3.48
CA LEU A 85 4.25 -3.53 -2.37
C LEU A 85 4.97 -3.49 -1.02
N HIS A 86 6.17 -4.07 -0.92
CA HIS A 86 6.96 -3.98 0.31
C HIS A 86 7.33 -2.53 0.65
N SER A 87 7.62 -1.67 -0.33
CA SER A 87 7.88 -0.26 -0.05
C SER A 87 6.64 0.45 0.50
N ALA A 88 5.47 0.19 -0.09
CA ALA A 88 4.20 0.75 0.37
C ALA A 88 3.84 0.25 1.78
N LEU A 89 4.04 -1.04 2.07
CA LEU A 89 3.84 -1.63 3.40
C LEU A 89 4.76 -1.01 4.45
N GLY A 90 6.04 -0.79 4.13
CA GLY A 90 6.97 -0.11 5.04
C GLY A 90 6.49 1.28 5.43
N GLN A 91 5.98 2.04 4.46
CA GLN A 91 5.41 3.37 4.69
C GLN A 91 4.10 3.31 5.51
N ALA A 92 3.20 2.39 5.19
CA ALA A 92 1.93 2.26 5.89
C ALA A 92 2.12 1.86 7.37
N TRP A 93 3.00 0.90 7.64
CA TRP A 93 3.36 0.53 9.02
C TRP A 93 4.05 1.65 9.79
N TRP A 94 4.86 2.47 9.11
CA TRP A 94 5.46 3.66 9.71
C TRP A 94 4.39 4.67 10.11
N GLN A 95 3.45 4.96 9.21
CA GLN A 95 2.35 5.88 9.47
C GLN A 95 1.45 5.39 10.62
N ARG A 96 1.12 4.09 10.67
CA ARG A 96 0.38 3.51 11.79
C ARG A 96 1.12 3.69 13.11
N TYR A 97 2.42 3.42 13.15
CA TYR A 97 3.24 3.68 14.34
C TYR A 97 3.21 5.15 14.74
N GLU A 98 3.32 6.09 13.80
CA GLU A 98 3.27 7.52 14.10
C GLU A 98 1.92 7.92 14.70
N ASN A 99 0.81 7.40 14.16
CA ASN A 99 -0.54 7.63 14.64
C ASN A 99 -0.76 7.07 16.07
N GLU A 100 -0.18 5.91 16.35
CA GLU A 100 -0.29 5.23 17.65
C GLU A 100 0.83 5.58 18.62
N ARG A 101 1.81 6.42 18.23
CA ARG A 101 3.07 6.59 18.95
C ARG A 101 2.89 6.89 20.42
N TRP A 102 1.93 7.74 20.77
CA TRP A 102 1.65 8.09 22.16
C TRP A 102 1.17 6.89 22.98
N ARG A 103 0.35 6.00 22.42
CA ARG A 103 -0.08 4.74 23.06
C ARG A 103 1.09 3.78 23.19
N VAL A 104 1.88 3.66 22.13
CA VAL A 104 3.03 2.74 22.08
C VAL A 104 4.08 3.12 23.13
N LEU A 105 4.31 4.41 23.35
CA LEU A 105 5.25 4.90 24.38
C LEU A 105 4.75 4.66 25.82
N ASP A 106 3.45 4.54 26.03
CA ASP A 106 2.84 4.24 27.33
C ASP A 106 2.89 2.74 27.68
N ARG A 107 3.14 1.87 26.69
CA ARG A 107 3.29 0.41 26.89
C ARG A 107 4.65 0.10 27.53
N THR A 108 4.64 -0.44 28.75
CA THR A 108 5.86 -0.83 29.48
C THR A 108 6.45 -2.12 28.91
N ASN A 109 7.38 -2.01 27.97
CA ASN A 109 8.26 -3.06 27.43
C ASN A 109 7.68 -4.50 27.43
N THR A 110 6.42 -4.63 27.02
CA THR A 110 5.74 -5.91 26.90
C THR A 110 6.22 -6.56 25.61
N ILE A 111 6.57 -7.84 25.67
CA ILE A 111 6.66 -8.67 24.48
C ILE A 111 5.20 -8.85 24.03
N GLY A 112 4.74 -7.95 23.16
CA GLY A 112 3.43 -8.03 22.52
C GLY A 112 3.31 -9.31 21.70
N ASP A 113 2.08 -9.69 21.39
CA ASP A 113 1.78 -10.75 20.45
C ASP A 113 2.27 -10.34 19.05
N PRO A 114 3.15 -11.11 18.39
CA PRO A 114 3.61 -10.82 17.04
C PRO A 114 2.51 -10.71 15.99
N ASP A 115 1.34 -11.30 16.25
CA ASP A 115 0.20 -11.30 15.32
C ASP A 115 -0.83 -10.20 15.66
N ASP A 116 -0.65 -9.47 16.78
CA ASP A 116 -1.53 -8.37 17.19
C ASP A 116 -0.75 -7.04 17.32
N PRO A 117 -0.73 -6.20 16.27
CA PRO A 117 -0.09 -4.88 16.26
C PRO A 117 -0.53 -3.94 17.39
N ASP A 118 -1.75 -4.11 17.91
CA ASP A 118 -2.27 -3.29 19.00
C ASP A 118 -1.63 -3.64 20.35
N THR A 119 -0.81 -4.70 20.41
CA THR A 119 0.00 -5.04 21.59
C THR A 119 1.47 -4.67 21.42
N TRP A 120 1.88 -4.22 20.24
CA TRP A 120 3.29 -4.00 19.92
C TRP A 120 3.88 -2.81 20.68
N GLY A 121 5.11 -2.99 21.14
CA GLY A 121 6.00 -1.90 21.55
C GLY A 121 6.78 -1.32 20.37
N GLN A 122 7.47 -0.19 20.58
CA GLN A 122 8.23 0.51 19.53
C GLN A 122 9.17 -0.40 18.75
N ARG A 123 9.88 -1.32 19.43
CA ARG A 123 10.84 -2.22 18.79
C ARG A 123 10.18 -3.17 17.77
N ALA A 124 8.96 -3.65 18.05
CA ALA A 124 8.24 -4.54 17.13
C ALA A 124 7.76 -3.77 15.89
N TYR A 125 7.18 -2.58 16.08
CA TYR A 125 6.83 -1.68 14.98
C TYR A 125 8.04 -1.38 14.08
N MET A 126 9.17 -0.98 14.66
CA MET A 126 10.37 -0.68 13.87
C MET A 126 10.93 -1.90 13.15
N ALA A 127 10.87 -3.08 13.76
CA ALA A 127 11.28 -4.32 13.09
C ALA A 127 10.41 -4.63 11.87
N LYS A 128 9.08 -4.45 11.98
CA LYS A 128 8.13 -4.62 10.86
C LYS A 128 8.43 -3.63 9.74
N VAL A 129 8.51 -2.34 10.05
CA VAL A 129 8.82 -1.27 9.08
C VAL A 129 10.12 -1.54 8.34
N LEU A 130 11.21 -1.81 9.08
CA LEU A 130 12.52 -2.07 8.49
C LEU A 130 12.54 -3.37 7.67
N GLY A 131 11.82 -4.41 8.10
CA GLY A 131 11.71 -5.66 7.35
C GLY A 131 11.09 -5.44 5.97
N HIS A 132 10.02 -4.66 5.88
CA HIS A 132 9.41 -4.31 4.60
C HIS A 132 10.34 -3.47 3.71
N PHE A 133 11.01 -2.45 4.25
CA PHE A 133 11.98 -1.67 3.45
C PHE A 133 13.21 -2.48 3.04
N GLN A 134 13.64 -3.47 3.82
CA GLN A 134 14.70 -4.38 3.40
C GLN A 134 14.24 -5.27 2.25
N ALA A 135 13.04 -5.86 2.36
CA ALA A 135 12.44 -6.68 1.31
C ALA A 135 12.22 -5.90 0.01
N SER A 136 11.83 -4.61 0.09
CA SER A 136 11.70 -3.75 -1.08
C SER A 136 13.02 -3.48 -1.79
N LEU A 137 14.16 -3.73 -1.14
CA LEU A 137 15.50 -3.50 -1.67
C LEU A 137 16.24 -4.79 -2.00
N GLU A 138 15.59 -5.97 -1.95
CA GLU A 138 16.25 -7.24 -2.28
C GLU A 138 16.54 -7.37 -3.78
N ALA A 139 15.63 -6.90 -4.64
CA ALA A 139 15.75 -6.97 -6.09
C ALA A 139 16.25 -5.66 -6.72
N ARG A 140 17.33 -5.09 -6.17
CA ARG A 140 17.86 -3.76 -6.57
C ARG A 140 18.07 -3.61 -8.08
N ASP A 141 18.54 -4.66 -8.74
CA ASP A 141 18.88 -4.61 -10.16
C ASP A 141 17.64 -4.43 -11.06
N THR A 142 16.46 -4.91 -10.63
CA THR A 142 15.19 -4.80 -11.40
C THR A 142 14.46 -3.47 -11.12
N LEU A 143 14.72 -2.83 -9.98
CA LEU A 143 14.06 -1.58 -9.58
C LEU A 143 14.53 -0.35 -10.35
N VAL A 144 15.80 -0.34 -10.78
CA VAL A 144 16.40 0.79 -11.51
C VAL A 144 15.76 1.01 -12.89
N GLU A 145 15.03 0.04 -13.41
CA GLU A 145 14.37 0.09 -14.72
C GLU A 145 12.94 0.66 -14.69
N LEU A 146 12.37 0.93 -13.51
CA LEU A 146 11.00 1.43 -13.37
C LEU A 146 10.86 2.93 -13.69
N PRO A 147 9.81 3.36 -14.41
CA PRO A 147 9.53 4.78 -14.62
C PRO A 147 9.23 5.50 -13.30
N VAL A 148 9.88 6.66 -13.07
CA VAL A 148 9.80 7.42 -11.82
C VAL A 148 8.36 7.84 -11.45
N HIS A 149 7.48 8.08 -12.41
CA HIS A 149 6.08 8.47 -12.15
C HIS A 149 5.25 7.39 -11.41
N VAL A 150 5.72 6.13 -11.38
CA VAL A 150 5.13 5.06 -10.56
C VAL A 150 5.40 5.28 -9.07
N LEU A 151 6.47 6.00 -8.75
CA LEU A 151 6.87 6.33 -7.39
C LEU A 151 6.25 7.64 -6.91
N ASP A 152 5.63 8.45 -7.77
CA ASP A 152 5.04 9.75 -7.35
C ASP A 152 3.91 9.57 -6.32
N GLY A 153 3.22 8.42 -6.31
CA GLY A 153 2.24 8.07 -5.26
C GLY A 153 2.84 7.44 -3.99
N LEU A 154 4.13 7.08 -4.03
CA LEU A 154 4.87 6.45 -2.93
C LEU A 154 5.82 7.45 -2.25
N LEU A 155 6.32 8.41 -3.01
CA LEU A 155 7.20 9.49 -2.62
C LEU A 155 6.38 10.77 -2.54
N ASP A 156 5.41 10.82 -1.63
CA ASP A 156 4.97 12.12 -1.15
C ASP A 156 6.03 12.58 -0.13
N PRO A 157 6.88 13.59 -0.44
CA PRO A 157 7.67 14.21 0.59
C PRO A 157 6.68 14.96 1.47
N ALA A 158 6.26 14.33 2.57
CA ALA A 158 5.62 15.05 3.67
C ALA A 158 6.40 16.33 3.93
N GLY A 159 5.79 17.45 3.57
CA GLY A 159 6.29 18.82 3.68
C GLY A 159 5.14 19.76 3.88
#